data_AF-A0A3D9FPJ7-F1
#
_entry.id   AF-A0A3D9FPJ7-F1
#
_cell.length_a   1.000
_cell.length_b   1.000
_cell.length_c   1.000
_cell.angle_alpha   90.00
_cell.angle_beta   90.00
_cell.angle_gamma   90.00
#
_symmetry.space_group_name_H-M   'P 1'
#
loop_
_entity.id
_entity.type
_entity.pdbx_description
1 polymer ?
#
loop_
_entity_poly.entity_id
_entity_poly.type
_entity_poly.pdbx_seq_one_letter_code
_entity_poly.pdbx_strand_id
1 'polypeptide(L)'
;MFQNTLFLIASVAFFVCYIFYLLQMFDINNAEERKQKIFNLLKIKFEGLYENNLGFFEYSVNNKNILFEYKTYRYKTVTNILKVYLDISIVEEDIKKLCKIHFNCANIDNRDWVEMEVDVFFDTLNNLVKYSNKTVSKIIYETDIYISEKRAERNKK
;
A
#
# COMPACT_ATOMS: atom_id res chain seq x y z
N MET A 1 -36.81 27.10 33.00
CA MET A 1 -37.01 26.87 31.54
C MET A 1 -35.69 26.63 30.82
N PHE A 2 -34.68 27.48 30.99
CA PHE A 2 -33.33 27.35 30.37
C PHE A 2 -32.60 26.02 30.61
N GLN A 3 -32.72 25.43 31.80
CA GLN A 3 -31.98 24.22 32.18
C GLN A 3 -32.45 22.97 31.40
N ASN A 4 -33.75 22.88 31.10
CA ASN A 4 -34.32 21.80 30.29
C ASN A 4 -33.91 21.93 28.82
N THR A 5 -33.81 23.17 28.30
CA THR A 5 -33.36 23.43 26.94
C THR A 5 -31.89 23.09 26.75
N LEU A 6 -31.04 23.43 27.74
CA LEU A 6 -29.61 23.11 27.73
C LEU A 6 -29.37 21.59 27.78
N PHE A 7 -30.14 20.89 28.62
CA PHE A 7 -30.09 19.43 28.72
C PHE A 7 -30.50 18.74 27.41
N LEU A 8 -31.57 19.23 26.77
CA LEU A 8 -32.02 18.72 25.48
C LEU A 8 -30.92 18.89 24.40
N ILE A 9 -30.32 20.07 24.30
CA ILE A 9 -29.24 20.34 23.33
C ILE A 9 -28.04 19.44 23.58
N ALA A 10 -27.61 19.30 24.85
CA ALA A 10 -26.50 18.42 25.22
C ALA A 10 -26.78 16.95 24.88
N SER A 11 -28.01 16.48 25.11
CA SER A 11 -28.42 15.10 24.78
C SER A 11 -28.41 14.84 23.27
N VAL A 12 -28.87 15.79 22.45
CA VAL A 12 -28.85 15.69 20.99
C VAL A 12 -27.42 15.72 20.46
N ALA A 13 -26.58 16.63 20.98
CA ALA A 13 -25.17 16.70 20.61
C ALA A 13 -24.43 15.40 20.94
N PHE A 14 -24.65 14.84 22.14
CA PHE A 14 -24.07 13.56 22.53
C PHE A 14 -24.51 12.42 21.59
N PHE A 15 -25.80 12.35 21.25
CA PHE A 15 -26.33 11.34 20.34
C PHE A 15 -25.72 11.47 18.93
N VAL A 16 -25.58 12.69 18.41
CA VAL A 16 -24.95 12.96 17.12
C VAL A 16 -23.47 12.55 17.14
N CYS A 17 -22.71 12.94 18.16
CA CYS A 17 -21.31 12.52 18.32
C CYS A 17 -21.16 11.00 18.39
N TYR A 18 -22.07 10.33 19.11
CA TYR A 18 -22.07 8.88 19.23
C TYR A 18 -22.35 8.19 17.88
N ILE A 19 -23.29 8.69 17.08
CA ILE A 19 -23.52 8.18 15.72
C ILE A 19 -22.27 8.32 14.85
N PHE A 20 -21.63 9.50 14.87
CA PHE A 20 -20.40 9.71 14.10
C PHE A 20 -19.29 8.75 14.51
N TYR A 21 -19.12 8.51 15.82
CA TYR A 21 -18.18 7.51 16.34
C TYR A 21 -18.49 6.10 15.83
N LEU A 22 -19.75 5.67 15.87
CA LEU A 22 -20.16 4.35 15.37
C LEU A 22 -19.90 4.19 13.87
N LEU A 23 -20.18 5.22 13.06
CA LEU A 23 -19.90 5.20 11.63
C LEU A 23 -18.41 5.06 11.34
N GLN A 24 -17.57 5.80 12.06
CA GLN A 24 -16.12 5.71 11.93
C GLN A 24 -15.59 4.31 12.29
N MET A 25 -16.07 3.73 13.39
CA MET A 25 -15.70 2.38 13.80
C MET A 25 -16.13 1.33 12.78
N PHE A 26 -17.31 1.48 12.17
CA PHE A 26 -17.78 0.58 11.11
C PHE A 26 -16.87 0.63 9.87
N ASP A 27 -16.42 1.83 9.46
CA ASP A 27 -15.51 1.99 8.34
C ASP A 27 -14.13 1.36 8.61
N ILE A 28 -13.58 1.54 9.83
CA ILE A 28 -12.31 0.95 10.25
C ILE A 28 -12.39 -0.58 10.21
N ASN A 29 -13.43 -1.17 10.81
CA ASN A 29 -13.60 -2.62 10.84
C ASN A 29 -13.71 -3.23 9.45
N ASN A 30 -14.42 -2.57 8.52
CA ASN A 30 -14.55 -3.02 7.14
C ASN A 30 -13.22 -2.94 6.37
N ALA A 31 -12.43 -1.88 6.60
CA ALA A 31 -11.10 -1.74 6.01
C ALA A 31 -10.16 -2.86 6.47
N GLU A 32 -10.18 -3.19 7.76
CA GLU A 32 -9.36 -4.26 8.35
C GLU A 32 -9.78 -5.64 7.83
N GLU A 33 -11.08 -5.93 7.78
CA GLU A 33 -11.60 -7.19 7.22
C GLU A 33 -11.14 -7.38 5.77
N ARG A 34 -11.16 -6.31 4.97
CA ARG A 34 -10.68 -6.34 3.59
C ARG A 34 -9.18 -6.49 3.47
N LYS A 35 -8.42 -5.81 4.33
CA LYS A 35 -6.97 -5.96 4.42
C LYS A 35 -6.60 -7.42 4.73
N GLN A 36 -7.27 -8.04 5.69
CA GLN A 36 -7.06 -9.45 6.01
C GLN A 36 -7.45 -10.36 4.84
N LYS A 37 -8.55 -10.05 4.15
CA LYS A 37 -9.00 -10.83 3.00
C LYS A 37 -7.99 -10.79 1.85
N ILE A 38 -7.46 -9.61 1.52
CA ILE A 38 -6.44 -9.51 0.46
C ILE A 38 -5.13 -10.16 0.89
N PHE A 39 -4.74 -10.06 2.17
CA PHE A 39 -3.58 -10.77 2.71
C PHE A 39 -3.70 -12.27 2.48
N ASN A 40 -4.84 -12.87 2.86
CA ASN A 40 -5.08 -14.30 2.68
C ASN A 40 -5.03 -14.72 1.20
N LEU A 41 -5.60 -13.89 0.30
CA LEU A 41 -5.55 -14.16 -1.14
C LEU A 41 -4.12 -14.06 -1.70
N LEU A 42 -3.34 -13.06 -1.28
CA LEU A 42 -1.94 -12.91 -1.68
C LEU A 42 -1.09 -14.06 -1.13
N LYS A 43 -1.32 -14.51 0.11
CA LYS A 43 -0.56 -15.59 0.76
C LYS A 43 -0.69 -16.93 0.03
N ILE A 44 -1.83 -17.20 -0.59
CA ILE A 44 -2.02 -18.38 -1.46
C ILE A 44 -1.12 -18.28 -2.71
N LYS A 45 -0.88 -17.06 -3.20
CA LYS A 45 -0.16 -16.80 -4.45
C LYS A 45 1.34 -16.62 -4.27
N PHE A 46 1.76 -16.04 -3.15
CA PHE A 46 3.15 -15.74 -2.81
C PHE A 46 3.53 -16.55 -1.57
N GLU A 47 4.11 -17.73 -1.80
CA GLU A 47 4.56 -18.62 -0.74
C GLU A 47 5.58 -17.90 0.16
N GLY A 48 5.39 -17.97 1.48
CA GLY A 48 6.22 -17.26 2.44
C GLY A 48 5.85 -15.80 2.70
N LEU A 49 4.77 -15.27 2.09
CA LEU A 49 4.23 -13.95 2.42
C LEU A 49 3.81 -13.87 3.90
N TYR A 50 4.25 -12.81 4.58
CA TYR A 50 3.87 -12.50 5.96
C TYR A 50 3.57 -11.01 6.11
N GLU A 51 2.86 -10.62 7.17
CA GLU A 51 2.67 -9.21 7.50
C GLU A 51 3.76 -8.76 8.47
N ASN A 52 4.46 -7.68 8.15
CA ASN A 52 5.51 -7.14 9.00
C ASN A 52 4.97 -6.22 10.11
N ASN A 53 5.85 -5.77 10.99
CA ASN A 53 5.51 -4.91 12.14
C ASN A 53 4.99 -3.52 11.76
N LEU A 54 5.09 -3.13 10.48
CA LEU A 54 4.59 -1.87 9.94
C LEU A 54 3.23 -2.04 9.23
N GLY A 55 2.71 -3.27 9.17
CA GLY A 55 1.44 -3.58 8.53
C GLY A 55 1.50 -3.73 7.00
N PHE A 56 2.69 -3.87 6.42
CA PHE A 56 2.87 -4.23 5.01
C PHE A 56 2.99 -5.75 4.86
N PHE A 57 2.59 -6.27 3.69
CA PHE A 57 2.78 -7.69 3.40
C PHE A 57 4.08 -7.90 2.66
N GLU A 58 5.00 -8.64 3.27
CA GLU A 58 6.38 -8.79 2.82
C GLU A 58 6.63 -10.17 2.23
N TYR A 59 7.34 -10.19 1.10
CA TYR A 59 7.66 -11.37 0.32
C TYR A 59 9.07 -11.25 -0.24
N SER A 60 9.84 -12.34 -0.16
CA SER A 60 11.20 -12.37 -0.72
C SER A 60 11.26 -13.29 -1.94
N VAL A 61 11.83 -12.79 -3.03
CA VAL A 61 12.02 -13.53 -4.28
C VAL A 61 13.34 -13.16 -4.93
N ASN A 62 14.14 -14.15 -5.32
CA ASN A 62 15.43 -13.92 -6.00
C ASN A 62 16.35 -12.92 -5.27
N ASN A 63 16.46 -13.03 -3.94
CA ASN A 63 17.20 -12.11 -3.07
C ASN A 63 16.74 -10.64 -3.13
N LYS A 64 15.50 -10.40 -3.59
CA LYS A 64 14.83 -9.11 -3.59
C LYS A 64 13.68 -9.14 -2.60
N ASN A 65 13.54 -8.06 -1.84
CA ASN A 65 12.42 -7.89 -0.93
C ASN A 65 11.32 -7.08 -1.63
N ILE A 66 10.11 -7.61 -1.57
CA ILE A 66 8.89 -7.02 -2.11
C ILE A 66 7.95 -6.72 -0.96
N LEU A 67 7.38 -5.52 -0.95
CA LEU A 67 6.26 -5.19 -0.08
C LEU A 67 4.99 -4.98 -0.89
N PHE A 68 3.87 -5.41 -0.32
CA PHE A 68 2.56 -5.03 -0.77
C PHE A 68 1.92 -4.11 0.26
N GLU A 69 1.41 -2.97 -0.21
CA GLU A 69 0.54 -2.10 0.58
C GLU A 69 -0.87 -2.14 0.01
N TYR A 70 -1.83 -2.51 0.84
CA TYR A 70 -3.23 -2.43 0.49
C TYR A 70 -3.86 -1.19 1.12
N LYS A 71 -4.56 -0.40 0.30
CA LYS A 71 -5.38 0.72 0.76
C LYS A 71 -6.79 0.59 0.21
N THR A 72 -7.76 0.93 1.05
CA THR A 72 -9.16 1.07 0.64
C THR A 72 -9.61 2.50 0.88
N TYR A 73 -10.35 3.04 -0.09
CA TYR A 73 -10.91 4.39 -0.01
C TYR A 73 -12.43 4.29 -0.17
N ARG A 74 -13.17 5.02 0.66
CA ARG A 74 -14.62 5.10 0.59
C ARG A 74 -15.03 6.54 0.32
N TYR A 75 -15.55 6.80 -0.88
CA TYR A 75 -16.15 8.10 -1.20
C TYR A 75 -17.62 7.94 -1.60
N LYS A 76 -17.88 7.42 -2.81
CA LYS A 76 -19.23 7.01 -3.27
C LYS A 76 -19.31 5.50 -3.46
N THR A 77 -18.24 4.95 -4.03
CA THR A 77 -17.96 3.52 -4.11
C THR A 77 -16.72 3.23 -3.28
N VAL A 78 -16.54 1.96 -2.95
CA VAL A 78 -15.27 1.51 -2.37
C VAL A 78 -14.29 1.36 -3.51
N THR A 79 -13.13 2.00 -3.38
CA THR A 79 -11.98 1.79 -4.24
C THR A 79 -10.91 1.00 -3.51
N ASN A 80 -10.28 0.05 -4.19
CA ASN A 80 -9.22 -0.79 -3.64
C ASN A 80 -7.93 -0.58 -4.42
N ILE A 81 -6.84 -0.30 -3.72
CA ILE A 81 -5.53 -0.11 -4.32
C ILE A 81 -4.56 -1.11 -3.69
N LEU A 82 -3.79 -1.77 -4.56
CA LEU A 82 -2.66 -2.61 -4.15
C LEU A 82 -1.41 -2.03 -4.80
N LYS A 83 -0.47 -1.58 -3.97
CA LYS A 83 0.84 -1.12 -4.41
C LYS A 83 1.87 -2.20 -4.17
N VAL A 84 2.83 -2.30 -5.09
CA VAL A 84 3.99 -3.17 -4.99
C VAL A 84 5.22 -2.28 -4.83
N TYR A 85 6.03 -2.57 -3.82
CA TYR A 85 7.29 -1.89 -3.60
C TYR A 85 8.45 -2.85 -3.73
N LEU A 86 9.56 -2.39 -4.31
CA LEU A 86 10.81 -3.14 -4.42
C LEU A 86 11.92 -2.41 -3.68
N ASP A 87 12.64 -3.14 -2.83
CA ASP A 87 13.77 -2.62 -2.06
C ASP A 87 14.96 -2.33 -2.97
N ILE A 88 15.45 -1.10 -2.94
CA ILE A 88 16.65 -0.65 -3.66
C ILE A 88 17.74 -0.14 -2.72
N SER A 89 17.66 -0.44 -1.42
CA SER A 89 18.58 0.08 -0.40
C SER A 89 20.04 -0.28 -0.68
N ILE A 90 20.29 -1.43 -1.32
CA ILE A 90 21.62 -1.93 -1.68
C ILE A 90 22.24 -1.26 -2.94
N VAL A 91 21.48 -0.43 -3.65
CA VAL A 91 21.93 0.26 -4.87
C VAL A 91 22.80 1.46 -4.50
N GLU A 92 23.79 1.77 -5.34
CA GLU A 92 24.69 2.91 -5.15
C GLU A 92 23.91 4.23 -5.05
N GLU A 93 24.31 5.11 -4.13
CA GLU A 93 23.56 6.30 -3.72
C GLU A 93 23.25 7.27 -4.87
N ASP A 94 24.17 7.41 -5.82
CA ASP A 94 23.99 8.22 -7.03
C ASP A 94 22.89 7.66 -7.94
N ILE A 95 22.87 6.34 -8.15
CA ILE A 95 21.87 5.66 -8.97
C ILE A 95 20.53 5.59 -8.25
N LYS A 96 20.55 5.34 -6.94
CA LYS A 96 19.38 5.36 -6.08
C LYS A 96 18.63 6.67 -6.23
N LYS A 97 19.32 7.83 -6.19
CA LYS A 97 18.69 9.14 -6.43
C LYS A 97 17.98 9.22 -7.78
N LEU A 98 18.56 8.65 -8.84
CA LEU A 98 17.92 8.58 -10.16
C LEU A 98 16.69 7.67 -10.15
N CYS A 99 16.77 6.49 -9.52
CA CYS A 99 15.63 5.60 -9.31
C CYS A 99 14.51 6.31 -8.55
N LYS A 100 14.83 7.13 -7.54
CA LYS A 100 13.82 7.88 -6.78
C LYS A 100 12.99 8.81 -7.66
N ILE A 101 13.65 9.46 -8.61
CA ILE A 101 13.01 10.37 -9.57
C ILE A 101 12.17 9.58 -10.57
N HIS A 102 12.67 8.44 -11.06
CA HIS A 102 12.00 7.69 -12.12
C HIS A 102 10.78 6.90 -11.65
N PHE A 103 10.89 6.22 -10.49
CA PHE A 103 9.87 5.28 -10.00
C PHE A 103 9.10 5.80 -8.78
N ASN A 104 9.03 7.12 -8.58
CA ASN A 104 8.34 7.76 -7.46
C ASN A 104 8.65 7.07 -6.12
N CYS A 105 9.92 7.08 -5.72
CA CYS A 105 10.35 6.36 -4.51
C CYS A 105 9.64 6.88 -3.26
N ALA A 106 9.10 5.95 -2.47
CA ALA A 106 8.60 6.20 -1.14
C ALA A 106 9.69 5.81 -0.12
N ASN A 107 9.99 6.71 0.82
CA ASN A 107 10.80 6.34 1.98
C ASN A 107 9.90 5.64 2.99
N ILE A 108 10.01 4.31 3.09
CA ILE A 108 9.27 3.49 4.05
C ILE A 108 10.30 2.93 5.03
N ASP A 109 10.16 3.27 6.32
CA ASP A 109 11.00 2.79 7.42
C ASP A 109 12.51 2.97 7.19
N ASN A 110 12.91 4.17 6.75
CA ASN A 110 14.30 4.52 6.42
C ASN A 110 14.98 3.65 5.35
N ARG A 111 14.22 2.81 4.63
CA ARG A 111 14.68 2.08 3.44
C ARG A 111 14.19 2.75 2.17
N ASP A 112 14.93 2.51 1.09
CA ASP A 112 14.66 3.08 -0.22
C ASP A 112 13.83 2.10 -1.04
N TRP A 113 12.61 2.50 -1.40
CA TRP A 113 11.67 1.67 -2.15
C TRP A 113 11.26 2.33 -3.44
N VAL A 114 11.22 1.57 -4.53
CA VAL A 114 10.51 2.01 -5.75
C VAL A 114 9.10 1.44 -5.75
N GLU A 115 8.14 2.20 -6.25
CA GLU A 115 6.72 1.87 -6.18
C GLU A 115 6.12 1.59 -7.56
N MET A 116 5.23 0.61 -7.65
CA MET A 116 4.35 0.40 -8.80
C MET A 116 2.96 -0.05 -8.34
N GLU A 117 1.91 0.61 -8.83
CA GLU A 117 0.53 0.22 -8.57
C GLU A 117 0.12 -1.00 -9.43
N VAL A 118 -0.75 -1.86 -8.89
CA VAL A 118 -1.33 -2.97 -9.66
C VAL A 118 -2.44 -2.46 -10.57
N ASP A 119 -2.11 -2.25 -11.84
CA ASP A 119 -3.05 -1.79 -12.87
C ASP A 119 -4.14 -2.84 -13.17
N VAL A 120 -5.40 -2.49 -12.88
CA VAL A 120 -6.57 -3.34 -13.15
C VAL A 120 -7.72 -2.54 -13.74
N PHE A 121 -8.52 -3.17 -14.61
CA PHE A 121 -9.73 -2.55 -15.17
C PHE A 121 -10.87 -2.42 -14.14
N PHE A 122 -10.91 -3.34 -13.16
CA PHE A 122 -11.79 -3.26 -12.00
C PHE A 122 -11.02 -3.64 -10.74
N ASP A 123 -11.13 -2.81 -9.72
CA ASP A 123 -10.40 -2.87 -8.45
C ASP A 123 -11.04 -3.84 -7.44
N THR A 124 -11.41 -5.04 -7.88
CA THR A 124 -11.79 -6.10 -6.95
C THR A 124 -10.55 -6.72 -6.31
N LEU A 125 -10.66 -7.20 -5.07
CA LEU A 125 -9.52 -7.86 -4.39
C LEU A 125 -8.95 -9.03 -5.22
N ASN A 126 -9.83 -9.81 -5.85
CA ASN A 126 -9.42 -10.92 -6.71
C ASN A 126 -8.67 -10.45 -7.96
N ASN A 127 -9.07 -9.33 -8.57
CA ASN A 127 -8.33 -8.77 -9.70
C ASN A 127 -6.97 -8.25 -9.25
N LEU A 128 -6.90 -7.49 -8.16
CA LEU A 128 -5.62 -7.02 -7.61
C LEU A 128 -4.66 -8.18 -7.39
N VAL A 129 -5.12 -9.27 -6.79
CA VAL A 129 -4.32 -10.49 -6.58
C VAL A 129 -3.99 -11.18 -7.90
N LYS A 130 -4.92 -11.25 -8.85
CA LYS A 130 -4.68 -11.87 -10.17
C LYS A 130 -3.55 -11.17 -10.92
N TYR A 131 -3.52 -9.84 -10.91
CA TYR A 131 -2.56 -9.04 -11.65
C TYR A 131 -1.28 -8.70 -10.88
N SER A 132 -1.25 -8.89 -9.55
CA SER A 132 -0.08 -8.56 -8.72
C SER A 132 1.23 -9.24 -9.15
N ASN A 133 1.21 -10.52 -9.56
CA ASN A 133 2.43 -11.21 -10.04
C ASN A 133 3.02 -10.56 -11.31
N LYS A 134 2.16 -10.06 -12.20
CA LYS A 134 2.60 -9.31 -13.38
C LYS A 134 3.30 -8.03 -12.95
N THR A 135 2.73 -7.31 -11.98
CA THR A 135 3.32 -6.08 -11.44
C THR A 135 4.64 -6.36 -10.71
N VAL A 136 4.74 -7.44 -9.92
CA VAL A 136 6.00 -7.86 -9.28
C VAL A 136 7.09 -8.14 -10.32
N SER A 137 6.77 -8.90 -11.36
CA SER A 137 7.73 -9.19 -12.43
C SER A 137 8.14 -7.91 -13.17
N LYS A 138 7.17 -7.02 -13.43
CA LYS A 138 7.39 -5.76 -14.13
C LYS A 138 8.29 -4.81 -13.33
N ILE A 139 7.99 -4.55 -12.05
CA ILE A 139 8.79 -3.63 -11.22
C ILE A 139 10.22 -4.13 -11.06
N ILE A 140 10.44 -5.44 -10.90
CA ILE A 140 11.78 -6.04 -10.85
C ILE A 140 12.52 -5.79 -12.16
N TYR A 141 11.90 -6.16 -13.29
CA TYR A 141 12.53 -6.06 -14.61
C TYR A 141 12.88 -4.61 -14.98
N GLU A 142 11.94 -3.69 -14.84
CA GLU A 142 12.14 -2.28 -15.19
C GLU A 142 13.19 -1.62 -14.29
N THR A 143 13.18 -1.94 -12.99
CA THR A 143 14.16 -1.41 -12.04
C THR A 143 15.56 -1.95 -12.32
N ASP A 144 15.72 -3.25 -12.56
CA ASP A 144 17.01 -3.88 -12.86
C ASP A 144 17.61 -3.33 -14.18
N ILE A 145 16.77 -3.13 -15.21
CA ILE A 145 17.20 -2.50 -16.47
C ILE A 145 17.67 -1.08 -16.22
N TYR A 146 16.85 -0.26 -15.55
CA TYR A 146 17.18 1.13 -15.30
C TYR A 146 18.49 1.28 -14.52
N ILE A 147 18.67 0.48 -13.46
CA ILE A 147 19.92 0.46 -12.69
C ILE A 147 21.11 0.09 -13.59
N SER A 148 20.96 -0.94 -14.42
CA SER A 148 22.03 -1.41 -15.31
C SER A 148 22.44 -0.35 -16.33
N GLU A 149 21.46 0.34 -16.94
CA GLU A 149 21.69 1.46 -17.85
C GLU A 149 22.44 2.60 -17.15
N LYS A 150 22.01 2.98 -15.94
CA LYS A 150 22.67 4.06 -15.18
C LYS A 150 24.07 3.71 -14.70
N ARG A 151 24.33 2.45 -14.33
CA ARG A 151 25.70 1.96 -14.06
C ARG A 151 26.59 2.05 -15.31
N ALA A 152 26.08 1.65 -16.47
CA ALA A 152 26.83 1.71 -17.72
C ALA A 152 27.13 3.14 -18.15
N GLU A 153 26.19 4.08 -17.99
CA GLU A 153 26.40 5.51 -18.23
C GLU A 153 27.46 6.10 -17.30
N ARG A 154 27.43 5.75 -16.01
CA ARG A 154 28.42 6.21 -15.03
C ARG A 154 29.83 5.75 -15.39
N ASN A 155 30.01 4.47 -15.72
CA ASN A 155 31.32 3.89 -16.00
C ASN A 155 31.96 4.40 -17.31
N LYS A 156 31.19 5.07 -18.18
CA LYS A 156 31.69 5.73 -19.40
C LYS A 156 32.29 7.12 -19.13
N LYS A 157 32.04 7.70 -17.95
CA LYS A 157 32.60 8.99 -17.52
C LYS A 157 33.89 8.77 -16.76
#